data_AF-A0A7Y1U359-F1
#
_entry.id   AF-A0A7Y1U359-F1
#
_cell.length_a   1.000
_cell.length_b   1.000
_cell.length_c   1.000
_cell.angle_alpha   90.00
_cell.angle_beta   90.00
_cell.angle_gamma   90.00
#
_symmetry.space_group_name_H-M   'P 1'
#
loop_
_entity.id
_entity.type
_entity.pdbx_description
1 polymer ?
#
loop_
_entity_poly.entity_id
_entity_poly.type
_entity_poly.pdbx_seq_one_letter_code
_entity_poly.pdbx_strand_id
1 'polypeptide(L)'
;MKRRPPVHWLSPWTLLRLLHASWTGWRHRTFDRAKTVVDDGEHPGTSATRVQWFDFVSDTGDGFDATATIAWALAQPDLAVGAEQLLPRAEGVVHGGDMVYPAGTDRAYQERFVGVMEAVLPTADPTPWFLGIPGNHDRYDGLQAWRRVMTSGASIGAWVTSQSDPWFARSLSPEWVLWGILGGLGEDADRQQEFFRREAETLQRGTSVILVVPAPTWSQAGRSDLDAVYGRITGLIESTGSSVRLWLTGDEHNYHRYVRDDGVQLVTAGGGGAFLSATHRLRDEVAWNGSTLKLQDSVYPSKDTSERLRWTAPRMVFRNGALPALMAGLYAAVGVLLTAIPGVAAPVSAALVTLVSTWSFTRSWTGRGLAVAIIHALAHGVTFAGLWMIGVEPALASIAAFAATGAIVGPLLVSGGLMVGSAVGVNDTELFSALQIDSYGCFLRCQIRDDASLVLYPIGIDAMVRNWDTARRRIEPRPAPELRLIEDPVVLCAPT
;
A
#
# COMPACT_ATOMS: atom_id res chain seq x y z
N MET A 1 -10.79 15.42 -16.43
CA MET A 1 -9.73 14.73 -15.66
C MET A 1 -9.22 13.51 -16.44
N LYS A 2 -7.92 13.21 -16.44
CA LYS A 2 -7.36 12.03 -17.13
C LYS A 2 -7.43 10.80 -16.22
N ARG A 3 -8.20 9.80 -16.59
CA ARG A 3 -8.29 8.52 -15.86
C ARG A 3 -6.99 7.72 -16.06
N ARG A 4 -6.24 7.48 -14.99
CA ARG A 4 -4.99 6.71 -15.02
C ARG A 4 -5.28 5.22 -14.75
N PRO A 5 -4.78 4.27 -15.57
CA PRO A 5 -4.91 2.86 -15.26
C PRO A 5 -4.04 2.47 -14.05
N PRO A 6 -4.32 1.30 -13.43
CA PRO A 6 -3.43 0.68 -12.44
C PRO A 6 -1.98 0.63 -12.90
N VAL A 7 -1.03 0.71 -11.98
CA VAL A 7 0.39 0.61 -12.31
C VAL A 7 0.73 -0.80 -12.79
N HIS A 8 1.40 -0.91 -13.93
CA HIS A 8 2.01 -2.16 -14.39
C HIS A 8 3.33 -2.42 -13.68
N TRP A 9 3.24 -3.03 -12.49
CA TRP A 9 4.33 -3.25 -11.55
C TRP A 9 5.50 -4.06 -12.12
N LEU A 10 5.22 -5.03 -13.00
CA LEU A 10 6.25 -5.82 -13.68
C LEU A 10 6.71 -5.24 -15.03
N SER A 11 6.22 -4.06 -15.44
CA SER A 11 6.69 -3.48 -16.69
C SER A 11 8.13 -2.94 -16.55
N PRO A 12 9.02 -3.18 -17.53
CA PRO A 12 10.39 -2.65 -17.50
C PRO A 12 10.44 -1.13 -17.31
N TRP A 13 9.48 -0.42 -17.91
CA TRP A 13 9.38 1.03 -17.80
C TRP A 13 9.01 1.50 -16.39
N THR A 14 8.14 0.79 -15.68
CA THR A 14 7.84 1.08 -14.26
C THR A 14 9.08 0.86 -13.42
N LEU A 15 9.78 -0.27 -13.59
CA LEU A 15 11.00 -0.57 -12.84
C LEU A 15 12.08 0.50 -13.09
N LEU A 16 12.29 0.92 -14.33
CA LEU A 16 13.20 2.01 -14.68
C LEU A 16 12.78 3.35 -14.06
N ARG A 17 11.48 3.65 -14.02
CA ARG A 17 10.95 4.86 -13.37
C ARG A 17 11.18 4.85 -11.87
N LEU A 18 10.98 3.70 -11.21
CA LEU A 18 11.24 3.54 -9.78
C LEU A 18 12.73 3.73 -9.47
N LEU A 19 13.62 3.18 -10.29
CA LEU A 19 15.07 3.40 -10.18
C LEU A 19 15.43 4.87 -10.37
N HIS A 20 14.88 5.52 -11.41
CA HIS A 20 15.11 6.94 -11.66
C HIS A 20 14.60 7.83 -10.52
N ALA A 21 13.38 7.57 -10.04
CA ALA A 21 12.78 8.31 -8.94
C ALA A 21 13.61 8.14 -7.64
N SER A 22 14.05 6.91 -7.34
CA SER A 22 14.94 6.64 -6.20
C SER A 22 16.25 7.42 -6.30
N TRP A 23 16.83 7.48 -7.50
CA TRP A 23 18.05 8.24 -7.78
C TRP A 23 17.83 9.76 -7.61
N THR A 24 16.74 10.32 -8.13
CA THR A 24 16.42 11.74 -7.97
C THR A 24 16.18 12.10 -6.52
N GLY A 25 15.41 11.30 -5.77
CA GLY A 25 15.18 11.52 -4.34
C GLY A 25 16.46 11.39 -3.50
N TRP A 26 17.37 10.49 -3.88
CA TRP A 26 18.71 10.44 -3.27
C TRP A 26 19.50 11.73 -3.53
N ARG A 27 19.49 12.26 -4.77
CA ARG A 27 20.15 13.53 -5.09
C ARG A 27 19.55 14.72 -4.32
N HIS A 28 18.23 14.84 -4.26
CA HIS A 28 17.61 15.94 -3.50
C HIS A 28 17.95 15.88 -2.01
N ARG A 29 17.97 14.69 -1.41
CA ARG A 29 18.43 14.50 -0.01
C ARG A 29 19.90 14.84 0.22
N THR A 30 20.76 14.72 -0.79
CA THR A 30 22.19 15.00 -0.68
C THR A 30 22.58 16.42 -1.06
N PHE A 31 21.79 17.10 -1.91
CA PHE A 31 22.14 18.41 -2.47
C PHE A 31 21.23 19.57 -2.04
N ASP A 32 20.00 19.33 -1.59
CA ASP A 32 19.15 20.36 -0.98
C ASP A 32 19.23 20.31 0.54
N ARG A 33 20.31 20.90 1.08
CA ARG A 33 20.42 21.35 2.49
C ARG A 33 19.76 22.72 2.70
N ALA A 34 18.71 23.02 1.94
CA ALA A 34 18.02 24.30 2.03
C ALA A 34 16.91 24.22 3.08
N LYS A 35 17.21 24.76 4.26
CA LYS A 35 16.24 25.02 5.34
C LYS A 35 15.04 25.78 4.78
N THR A 36 13.90 25.11 4.66
CA THR A 36 12.61 25.79 4.67
C THR A 36 12.17 25.81 6.13
N VAL A 37 12.50 26.90 6.81
CA VAL A 37 11.80 27.29 8.04
C VAL A 37 10.42 27.71 7.57
N VAL A 38 9.44 26.82 7.71
CA VAL A 38 8.04 27.22 7.65
C VAL A 38 7.74 27.78 9.04
N ASP A 39 7.25 29.01 9.05
CA ASP A 39 6.79 29.74 10.22
C ASP A 39 5.84 28.87 11.05
N ASP A 40 5.90 28.99 12.38
CA ASP A 40 5.05 28.27 13.33
C ASP A 40 3.61 28.82 13.22
N GLY A 41 2.95 28.51 12.10
CA GLY A 41 1.54 28.78 11.90
C GLY A 41 0.75 28.06 12.97
N GLU A 42 -0.23 28.75 13.57
CA GLU A 42 -1.14 28.22 14.58
C GLU A 42 -1.46 26.75 14.32
N HIS A 43 -1.04 25.90 15.25
CA HIS A 43 -1.50 24.52 15.33
C HIS A 43 -3.02 24.52 15.15
N PRO A 44 -3.60 23.64 14.31
CA PRO A 44 -5.05 23.54 14.22
C PRO A 44 -5.56 23.39 15.64
N GLY A 45 -6.27 24.42 16.08
CA GLY A 45 -6.56 24.63 17.48
C GLY A 45 -7.16 23.37 18.08
N THR A 46 -7.01 23.30 19.39
CA THR A 46 -7.99 22.76 20.33
C THR A 46 -9.39 23.29 19.97
N SER A 47 -9.95 22.80 18.86
CA SER A 47 -11.33 23.01 18.49
C SER A 47 -12.11 22.36 19.62
N ALA A 48 -12.79 23.19 20.42
CA ALA A 48 -13.59 22.75 21.57
C ALA A 48 -14.75 21.82 21.19
N THR A 49 -14.91 21.51 19.90
CA THR A 49 -15.92 20.61 19.35
C THR A 49 -15.35 19.22 19.14
N ARG A 50 -15.91 18.27 19.90
CA ARG A 50 -15.76 16.83 19.73
C ARG A 50 -15.98 16.42 18.26
N VAL A 51 -15.05 15.64 17.72
CA VAL A 51 -15.22 14.94 16.44
C VAL A 51 -16.08 13.72 16.70
N GLN A 52 -17.25 13.64 16.06
CA GLN A 52 -18.13 12.48 16.15
C GLN A 52 -17.74 11.41 15.13
N TRP A 53 -17.40 11.80 13.90
CA TRP A 53 -17.08 10.84 12.83
C TRP A 53 -15.79 11.18 12.09
N PHE A 54 -14.94 10.18 11.87
CA PHE A 54 -13.78 10.28 10.98
C PHE A 54 -13.61 8.98 10.18
N ASP A 55 -13.04 9.06 8.98
CA ASP A 55 -12.69 7.88 8.19
C ASP A 55 -11.18 7.63 8.23
N PHE A 56 -10.76 6.36 8.20
CA PHE A 56 -9.37 5.94 7.99
C PHE A 56 -9.24 5.14 6.69
N VAL A 57 -8.29 5.52 5.85
CA VAL A 57 -8.01 4.88 4.55
C VAL A 57 -6.51 4.91 4.29
N SER A 58 -5.98 3.96 3.51
CA SER A 58 -4.57 3.95 3.11
C SER A 58 -4.40 3.30 1.74
N ASP A 59 -3.24 3.49 1.11
CA ASP A 59 -2.84 2.77 -0.11
C ASP A 59 -3.76 3.05 -1.31
N THR A 60 -3.84 4.33 -1.67
CA THR A 60 -4.67 4.86 -2.76
C THR A 60 -3.82 5.22 -3.98
N GLY A 61 -4.44 5.65 -5.07
CA GLY A 61 -3.72 6.26 -6.20
C GLY A 61 -2.96 5.28 -7.11
N ASP A 62 -3.20 3.97 -7.02
CA ASP A 62 -2.66 2.99 -7.98
C ASP A 62 -3.39 3.04 -9.33
N GLY A 63 -4.72 3.11 -9.29
CA GLY A 63 -5.58 3.24 -10.46
C GLY A 63 -6.78 4.14 -10.20
N PHE A 64 -7.30 4.78 -11.26
CA PHE A 64 -8.45 5.68 -11.16
C PHE A 64 -9.70 5.00 -10.60
N ASP A 65 -10.09 3.85 -11.14
CA ASP A 65 -11.36 3.19 -10.78
C ASP A 65 -11.43 2.83 -9.29
N ALA A 66 -10.38 2.21 -8.76
CA ALA A 66 -10.31 1.79 -7.37
C ALA A 66 -10.24 3.00 -6.42
N THR A 67 -9.34 3.95 -6.70
CA THR A 67 -9.21 5.19 -5.91
C THR A 67 -10.51 6.00 -5.92
N ALA A 68 -11.15 6.14 -7.08
CA ALA A 68 -12.41 6.87 -7.20
C ALA A 68 -13.55 6.16 -6.50
N THR A 69 -13.57 4.82 -6.48
CA THR A 69 -14.60 4.04 -5.77
C THR A 69 -14.54 4.31 -4.27
N ILE A 70 -13.34 4.23 -3.69
CA ILE A 70 -13.11 4.53 -2.27
C ILE A 70 -13.41 5.99 -1.97
N ALA A 71 -12.87 6.92 -2.76
CA ALA A 71 -13.10 8.34 -2.57
C ALA A 71 -14.60 8.72 -2.69
N TRP A 72 -15.34 8.08 -3.59
CA TRP A 72 -16.80 8.25 -3.70
C TRP A 72 -17.52 7.75 -2.44
N ALA A 73 -17.12 6.62 -1.86
CA ALA A 73 -17.71 6.10 -0.62
C ALA A 73 -17.47 7.05 0.56
N LEU A 74 -16.24 7.58 0.70
CA LEU A 74 -15.89 8.59 1.70
C LEU A 74 -16.73 9.88 1.55
N ALA A 75 -17.08 10.23 0.32
CA ALA A 75 -17.81 11.47 0.00
C ALA A 75 -19.33 11.42 0.27
N GLN A 76 -19.92 10.24 0.49
CA GLN A 76 -21.38 10.12 0.60
C GLN A 76 -21.90 10.79 1.86
N PRO A 77 -22.98 11.62 1.78
CA PRO A 77 -23.61 12.22 2.95
C PRO A 77 -24.17 11.15 3.91
N ASP A 78 -24.79 10.13 3.33
CA ASP A 78 -25.29 8.94 4.00
C ASP A 78 -24.79 7.73 3.23
N LEU A 79 -23.97 6.91 3.87
CA LEU A 79 -23.36 5.74 3.26
C LEU A 79 -24.15 4.49 3.64
N ALA A 80 -24.81 3.88 2.66
CA ALA A 80 -25.46 2.59 2.84
C ALA A 80 -24.41 1.47 2.94
N VAL A 81 -24.46 0.71 4.04
CA VAL A 81 -23.60 -0.44 4.31
C VAL A 81 -24.50 -1.64 4.64
N GLY A 82 -24.48 -2.67 3.80
CA GLY A 82 -25.44 -3.77 3.88
C GLY A 82 -26.87 -3.33 3.58
N ALA A 83 -27.85 -4.10 4.07
CA ALA A 83 -29.25 -3.90 3.71
C ALA A 83 -29.93 -2.72 4.44
N GLU A 84 -29.48 -2.34 5.63
CA GLU A 84 -30.25 -1.45 6.54
C GLU A 84 -29.42 -0.39 7.28
N GLN A 85 -28.09 -0.38 7.16
CA GLN A 85 -27.26 0.57 7.92
C GLN A 85 -26.89 1.78 7.06
N LEU A 86 -27.32 2.97 7.51
CA LEU A 86 -26.87 4.26 6.95
C LEU A 86 -25.90 4.91 7.92
N LEU A 87 -24.67 5.15 7.45
CA LEU A 87 -23.63 5.82 8.23
C LEU A 87 -23.43 7.25 7.71
N PRO A 88 -23.51 8.28 8.57
CA PRO A 88 -23.24 9.66 8.16
C PRO A 88 -21.84 9.83 7.59
N ARG A 89 -21.65 10.82 6.73
CA ARG A 89 -20.32 11.23 6.28
C ARG A 89 -19.44 11.61 7.45
N ALA A 90 -18.18 11.18 7.40
CA ALA A 90 -17.16 11.63 8.32
C ALA A 90 -16.90 13.15 8.23
N GLU A 91 -16.58 13.75 9.37
CA GLU A 91 -16.14 15.15 9.46
C GLU A 91 -14.71 15.34 8.95
N GLY A 92 -13.95 14.25 8.82
CA GLY A 92 -12.68 14.26 8.14
C GLY A 92 -12.07 12.88 7.90
N VAL A 93 -10.94 12.88 7.21
CA VAL A 93 -10.26 11.67 6.74
C VAL A 93 -8.83 11.67 7.28
N VAL A 94 -8.40 10.48 7.70
CA VAL A 94 -7.04 10.18 8.12
C VAL A 94 -6.44 9.18 7.12
N HIS A 95 -5.40 9.58 6.39
CA HIS A 95 -4.74 8.73 5.41
C HIS A 95 -3.49 8.05 5.98
N GLY A 96 -3.44 6.71 5.95
CA GLY A 96 -2.39 5.89 6.57
C GLY A 96 -1.04 5.84 5.87
N GLY A 97 -0.98 6.24 4.59
CA GLY A 97 0.25 6.26 3.80
C GLY A 97 0.00 5.82 2.37
N ASP A 98 0.99 6.03 1.50
CA ASP A 98 0.97 5.64 0.09
C ASP A 98 -0.27 6.16 -0.65
N MET A 99 -0.34 7.49 -0.76
CA MET A 99 -1.43 8.16 -1.48
C MET A 99 -1.34 8.00 -3.00
N VAL A 100 -0.15 7.64 -3.51
CA VAL A 100 0.10 7.52 -4.94
C VAL A 100 1.13 6.45 -5.29
N TYR A 101 0.88 5.78 -6.41
CA TYR A 101 1.80 4.81 -7.00
C TYR A 101 2.17 5.17 -8.44
N PRO A 102 3.33 4.70 -8.95
CA PRO A 102 4.33 3.89 -8.25
C PRO A 102 5.29 4.73 -7.39
N ALA A 103 5.28 6.05 -7.55
CA ALA A 103 6.19 6.96 -6.84
C ALA A 103 5.54 8.34 -6.68
N GLY A 104 5.69 8.90 -5.48
CA GLY A 104 5.32 10.27 -5.11
C GLY A 104 6.05 11.29 -5.97
N THR A 105 5.31 11.88 -6.91
CA THR A 105 5.75 13.01 -7.74
C THR A 105 4.57 13.95 -7.88
N ASP A 106 4.80 15.25 -8.13
CA ASP A 106 3.71 16.24 -8.26
C ASP A 106 2.65 15.80 -9.26
N ARG A 107 3.11 15.29 -10.41
CA ARG A 107 2.23 14.79 -11.46
C ARG A 107 1.42 13.59 -10.99
N ALA A 108 2.02 12.66 -10.26
CA ALA A 108 1.31 11.49 -9.72
C ALA A 108 0.25 11.93 -8.72
N TYR A 109 0.56 12.80 -7.76
CA TYR A 109 -0.41 13.35 -6.81
C TYR A 109 -1.59 14.00 -7.53
N GLN A 110 -1.32 14.86 -8.51
CA GLN A 110 -2.40 15.55 -9.21
C GLN A 110 -3.26 14.61 -10.05
N GLU A 111 -2.65 13.70 -10.81
CA GLU A 111 -3.38 12.86 -11.77
C GLU A 111 -4.00 11.60 -11.15
N ARG A 112 -3.51 11.14 -10.00
CA ARG A 112 -3.91 9.85 -9.39
C ARG A 112 -4.62 10.00 -8.05
N PHE A 113 -4.43 11.11 -7.34
CA PHE A 113 -5.05 11.32 -6.03
C PHE A 113 -5.88 12.62 -5.99
N VAL A 114 -5.25 13.80 -5.97
CA VAL A 114 -5.93 15.10 -5.78
C VAL A 114 -7.05 15.32 -6.81
N GLY A 115 -6.76 15.11 -8.10
CA GLY A 115 -7.77 15.24 -9.14
C GLY A 115 -8.89 14.21 -9.07
N VAL A 116 -8.67 13.04 -8.44
CA VAL A 116 -9.72 12.04 -8.21
C VAL A 116 -10.63 12.51 -7.08
N MET A 117 -10.02 12.92 -5.95
CA MET A 117 -10.74 13.44 -4.78
C MET A 117 -11.61 14.65 -5.16
N GLU A 118 -11.05 15.58 -5.96
CA GLU A 118 -11.80 16.73 -6.49
C GLU A 118 -12.96 16.32 -7.40
N ALA A 119 -12.78 15.29 -8.22
CA ALA A 119 -13.83 14.81 -9.11
C ALA A 119 -15.00 14.17 -8.35
N VAL A 120 -14.73 13.49 -7.22
CA VAL A 120 -15.78 12.81 -6.42
C VAL A 120 -16.43 13.72 -5.37
N LEU A 121 -15.74 14.74 -4.89
CA LEU A 121 -16.30 15.71 -3.94
C LEU A 121 -15.64 17.08 -4.19
N PRO A 122 -16.15 17.85 -5.17
CA PRO A 122 -15.54 19.12 -5.53
C PRO A 122 -15.75 20.22 -4.48
N THR A 123 -16.86 20.17 -3.74
CA THR A 123 -17.22 21.13 -2.69
C THR A 123 -18.07 20.43 -1.62
N ALA A 124 -17.96 20.87 -0.37
CA ALA A 124 -18.80 20.42 0.73
C ALA A 124 -19.01 21.58 1.72
N ASP A 125 -20.17 21.61 2.37
CA ASP A 125 -20.49 22.51 3.47
C ASP A 125 -21.18 21.69 4.58
N PRO A 126 -20.61 21.61 5.80
CA PRO A 126 -19.28 22.09 6.17
C PRO A 126 -18.16 21.34 5.42
N THR A 127 -16.99 21.97 5.32
CA THR A 127 -15.80 21.37 4.69
C THR A 127 -15.15 20.34 5.63
N PRO A 128 -14.98 19.07 5.20
CA PRO A 128 -14.31 18.07 6.01
C PRO A 128 -12.80 18.32 6.10
N TRP A 129 -12.16 17.91 7.20
CA TRP A 129 -10.71 18.02 7.37
C TRP A 129 -9.98 16.80 6.78
N PHE A 130 -8.69 16.95 6.48
CA PHE A 130 -7.83 15.90 5.95
C PHE A 130 -6.49 15.87 6.68
N LEU A 131 -6.13 14.71 7.21
CA LEU A 131 -4.83 14.43 7.81
C LEU A 131 -4.24 13.16 7.19
N GLY A 132 -2.93 13.00 7.26
CA GLY A 132 -2.27 11.79 6.84
C GLY A 132 -0.79 11.76 7.14
N ILE A 133 -0.20 10.59 6.99
CA ILE A 133 1.25 10.38 7.06
C ILE A 133 1.76 9.87 5.70
N PRO A 134 3.05 10.01 5.38
CA PRO A 134 3.60 9.43 4.15
C PRO A 134 4.05 7.97 4.35
N GLY A 135 3.71 7.12 3.39
CA GLY A 135 4.21 5.76 3.26
C GLY A 135 5.55 5.69 2.51
N ASN A 136 5.96 4.51 2.07
CA ASN A 136 7.22 4.33 1.33
C ASN A 136 7.16 4.82 -0.12
N HIS A 137 6.00 4.76 -0.78
CA HIS A 137 5.83 5.23 -2.15
C HIS A 137 5.78 6.76 -2.24
N ASP A 138 5.37 7.45 -1.18
CA ASP A 138 5.38 8.91 -1.12
C ASP A 138 6.80 9.51 -1.05
N ARG A 139 7.80 8.72 -0.63
CA ARG A 139 9.17 9.20 -0.31
C ARG A 139 10.12 9.28 -1.49
N TYR A 140 9.71 8.83 -2.67
CA TYR A 140 10.61 8.68 -3.82
C TYR A 140 11.25 9.99 -4.26
N ASP A 141 10.58 11.13 -4.10
CA ASP A 141 11.13 12.46 -4.40
C ASP A 141 11.71 13.20 -3.17
N GLY A 142 11.84 12.50 -2.03
CA GLY A 142 12.23 13.12 -0.76
C GLY A 142 11.08 13.83 -0.02
N LEU A 143 9.82 13.43 -0.24
CA LEU A 143 8.60 13.99 0.35
C LEU A 143 8.21 15.38 -0.13
N GLN A 144 8.82 15.88 -1.21
CA GLN A 144 8.54 17.24 -1.67
C GLN A 144 7.11 17.39 -2.20
N ALA A 145 6.66 16.48 -3.06
CA ALA A 145 5.31 16.50 -3.59
C ALA A 145 4.27 16.23 -2.51
N TRP A 146 4.55 15.29 -1.60
CA TRP A 146 3.69 15.00 -0.46
C TRP A 146 3.49 16.25 0.41
N ARG A 147 4.58 16.96 0.79
CA ARG A 147 4.51 18.18 1.62
C ARG A 147 3.73 19.29 0.91
N ARG A 148 3.92 19.48 -0.40
CA ARG A 148 3.13 20.46 -1.18
C ARG A 148 1.62 20.22 -1.09
N VAL A 149 1.20 18.97 -1.13
CA VAL A 149 -0.23 18.60 -1.05
C VAL A 149 -0.75 18.68 0.39
N MET A 150 0.01 18.16 1.35
CA MET A 150 -0.48 17.90 2.71
C MET A 150 -0.18 19.00 3.72
N THR A 151 0.85 19.83 3.48
CA THR A 151 1.34 20.83 4.46
C THR A 151 1.21 22.27 4.01
N SER A 152 0.45 22.54 2.95
CA SER A 152 0.26 23.89 2.42
C SER A 152 -1.08 24.53 2.86
N GLY A 153 -1.90 23.81 3.62
CA GLY A 153 -3.28 24.23 3.91
C GLY A 153 -4.20 24.15 2.68
N ALA A 154 -3.77 23.44 1.63
CA ALA A 154 -4.54 23.28 0.41
C ALA A 154 -5.75 22.36 0.59
N SER A 155 -6.73 22.51 -0.30
CA SER A 155 -7.87 21.59 -0.41
C SER A 155 -7.54 20.42 -1.36
N ILE A 156 -7.90 19.22 -0.95
CA ILE A 156 -7.88 18.00 -1.75
C ILE A 156 -9.34 17.73 -2.09
N GLY A 157 -9.82 18.24 -3.23
CA GLY A 157 -11.26 18.36 -3.46
C GLY A 157 -11.90 19.26 -2.41
N ALA A 158 -12.96 18.79 -1.74
CA ALA A 158 -13.59 19.51 -0.64
C ALA A 158 -12.90 19.34 0.72
N TRP A 159 -11.98 18.38 0.86
CA TRP A 159 -11.30 18.14 2.11
C TRP A 159 -10.15 19.12 2.32
N VAL A 160 -10.01 19.70 3.51
CA VAL A 160 -9.00 20.72 3.81
C VAL A 160 -7.88 20.13 4.65
N THR A 161 -6.64 20.27 4.18
CA THR A 161 -5.44 19.87 4.92
C THR A 161 -5.10 20.89 6.01
N SER A 162 -4.62 20.43 7.17
CA SER A 162 -4.30 21.34 8.30
C SER A 162 -3.03 20.97 9.07
N GLN A 163 -2.21 20.03 8.58
CA GLN A 163 -0.96 19.65 9.24
C GLN A 163 0.22 20.41 8.64
N SER A 164 1.24 20.74 9.43
CA SER A 164 2.43 21.45 8.95
C SER A 164 3.62 20.51 8.68
N ASP A 165 3.58 19.31 9.25
CA ASP A 165 4.64 18.31 9.16
C ASP A 165 4.10 16.94 8.70
N PRO A 166 4.97 15.98 8.33
CA PRO A 166 4.60 14.63 7.94
C PRO A 166 4.12 13.72 9.08
N TRP A 167 3.94 14.30 10.25
CA TRP A 167 3.35 13.72 11.46
C TRP A 167 2.33 14.72 12.00
N PHE A 168 1.43 14.26 12.87
CA PHE A 168 0.41 15.12 13.45
C PHE A 168 -0.07 14.58 14.80
N ALA A 169 -0.71 15.46 15.57
CA ALA A 169 -1.54 15.13 16.72
C ALA A 169 -2.88 15.87 16.60
N ARG A 170 -3.97 15.21 16.94
CA ARG A 170 -5.32 15.79 16.93
C ARG A 170 -6.14 15.26 18.11
N SER A 171 -6.73 16.16 18.88
CA SER A 171 -7.78 15.80 19.83
C SER A 171 -9.08 15.48 19.07
N LEU A 172 -9.66 14.32 19.36
CA LEU A 172 -10.97 13.91 18.85
C LEU A 172 -12.07 14.18 19.89
N SER A 173 -11.73 13.97 21.16
CA SER A 173 -12.55 14.24 22.35
C SER A 173 -11.61 14.41 23.55
N PRO A 174 -12.12 14.78 24.74
CA PRO A 174 -11.29 14.81 25.96
C PRO A 174 -10.62 13.46 26.24
N GLU A 175 -11.25 12.34 25.88
CA GLU A 175 -10.77 10.99 26.18
C GLU A 175 -9.89 10.40 25.07
N TRP A 176 -9.97 10.94 23.84
CA TRP A 176 -9.32 10.37 22.67
C TRP A 176 -8.48 11.38 21.89
N VAL A 177 -7.22 10.99 21.66
CA VAL A 177 -6.31 11.69 20.75
C VAL A 177 -5.83 10.75 19.64
N LEU A 178 -5.57 11.33 18.48
CA LEU A 178 -5.07 10.65 17.29
C LEU A 178 -3.70 11.20 16.93
N TRP A 179 -2.68 10.34 16.91
CA TRP A 179 -1.31 10.71 16.56
C TRP A 179 -0.86 9.95 15.31
N GLY A 180 -0.37 10.67 14.30
CA GLY A 180 0.20 10.10 13.09
C GLY A 180 1.72 10.20 13.08
N ILE A 181 2.40 9.07 12.95
CA ILE A 181 3.85 8.97 13.08
C ILE A 181 4.51 8.77 11.71
N LEU A 182 5.57 9.53 11.44
CA LEU A 182 6.50 9.31 10.34
C LEU A 182 7.49 8.19 10.69
N GLY A 183 7.58 7.20 9.82
CA GLY A 183 8.63 6.18 9.89
C GLY A 183 10.00 6.70 9.42
N GLY A 184 11.10 6.26 10.01
CA GLY A 184 12.46 6.55 9.56
C GLY A 184 13.36 7.22 10.61
N LEU A 185 14.63 7.47 10.25
CA LEU A 185 15.67 8.03 11.09
C LEU A 185 16.30 9.27 10.43
N GLY A 186 16.84 10.20 11.22
CA GLY A 186 17.49 11.43 10.76
C GLY A 186 16.87 12.69 11.35
N GLU A 187 17.10 13.86 10.74
CA GLU A 187 16.65 15.16 11.27
C GLU A 187 15.13 15.22 11.50
N ASP A 188 14.33 14.64 10.60
CA ASP A 188 12.88 14.57 10.77
C ASP A 188 12.47 13.68 11.96
N ALA A 189 13.27 12.66 12.32
CA ALA A 189 12.98 11.83 13.49
C ALA A 189 13.20 12.59 14.80
N ASP A 190 14.23 13.43 14.87
CA ASP A 190 14.50 14.28 16.05
C ASP A 190 13.43 15.37 16.20
N ARG A 191 13.05 16.03 15.09
CA ARG A 191 11.96 17.02 15.07
C ARG A 191 10.62 16.41 15.49
N GLN A 192 10.32 15.22 14.99
CA GLN A 192 9.13 14.46 15.38
C GLN A 192 9.14 14.12 16.88
N GLN A 193 10.29 13.68 17.40
CA GLN A 193 10.40 13.33 18.82
C GLN A 193 10.13 14.55 19.71
N GLU A 194 10.66 15.71 19.35
CA GLU A 194 10.42 16.96 20.07
C GLU A 194 8.96 17.41 19.97
N PHE A 195 8.34 17.27 18.79
CA PHE A 195 6.92 17.53 18.60
C PHE A 195 6.07 16.69 19.55
N PHE A 196 6.23 15.36 19.54
CA PHE A 196 5.44 14.49 20.41
C PHE A 196 5.75 14.66 21.90
N ARG A 197 6.98 15.09 22.26
CA ARG A 197 7.32 15.46 23.64
C ARG A 197 6.45 16.62 24.13
N ARG A 198 6.22 17.63 23.29
CA ARG A 198 5.33 18.77 23.61
C ARG A 198 3.87 18.34 23.65
N GLU A 199 3.43 17.55 22.68
CA GLU A 199 2.05 17.02 22.67
C GLU A 199 1.76 16.16 23.91
N ALA A 200 2.73 15.36 24.37
CA ALA A 200 2.62 14.56 25.59
C ALA A 200 2.40 15.41 26.86
N GLU A 201 2.95 16.63 26.93
CA GLU A 201 2.74 17.55 28.05
C GLU A 201 1.28 18.03 28.15
N THR A 202 0.52 17.93 27.06
CA THR A 202 -0.90 18.31 27.01
C THR A 202 -1.86 17.16 27.33
N LEU A 203 -1.37 15.92 27.37
CA LEU A 203 -2.20 14.76 27.64
C LEU A 203 -2.68 14.74 29.09
N GLN A 204 -3.98 14.48 29.25
CA GLN A 204 -4.54 14.19 30.57
C GLN A 204 -4.29 12.73 30.92
N ARG A 205 -4.08 12.44 32.21
CA ARG A 205 -3.90 11.07 32.67
C ARG A 205 -5.12 10.22 32.28
N GLY A 206 -4.89 9.03 31.74
CA GLY A 206 -5.96 8.15 31.26
C GLY A 206 -6.42 8.43 29.83
N THR A 207 -5.82 9.39 29.10
CA THR A 207 -6.15 9.62 27.69
C THR A 207 -5.90 8.35 26.86
N SER A 208 -6.84 8.03 25.96
CA SER A 208 -6.69 6.96 24.99
C SER A 208 -6.10 7.49 23.68
N VAL A 209 -5.03 6.85 23.23
CA VAL A 209 -4.31 7.25 22.02
C VAL A 209 -4.58 6.25 20.89
N ILE A 210 -4.94 6.79 19.72
CA ILE A 210 -4.94 6.09 18.45
C ILE A 210 -3.64 6.44 17.72
N LEU A 211 -2.84 5.43 17.35
CA LEU A 211 -1.62 5.61 16.59
C LEU A 211 -1.83 5.25 15.12
N VAL A 212 -1.54 6.17 14.23
CA VAL A 212 -1.46 5.93 12.79
C VAL A 212 -0.01 5.77 12.40
N VAL A 213 0.33 4.62 11.81
CA VAL A 213 1.71 4.24 11.52
C VAL A 213 1.87 3.78 10.07
N PRO A 214 3.04 4.00 9.45
CA PRO A 214 3.21 3.79 8.00
C PRO A 214 3.31 2.32 7.60
N ALA A 215 3.58 1.40 8.53
CA ALA A 215 3.64 -0.03 8.23
C ALA A 215 3.38 -0.90 9.47
N PRO A 216 2.76 -2.09 9.31
CA PRO A 216 2.53 -3.05 10.39
C PRO A 216 3.81 -3.83 10.72
N THR A 217 4.67 -3.30 11.59
CA THR A 217 5.92 -4.00 11.96
C THR A 217 5.68 -5.33 12.68
N TRP A 218 4.47 -5.54 13.20
CA TRP A 218 4.07 -6.83 13.76
C TRP A 218 3.92 -7.93 12.70
N SER A 219 3.42 -7.66 11.50
CA SER A 219 3.31 -8.67 10.44
C SER A 219 4.59 -8.75 9.58
N GLN A 220 5.44 -7.72 9.61
CA GLN A 220 6.66 -7.60 8.82
C GLN A 220 7.93 -7.68 9.67
N ALA A 221 8.55 -8.86 9.70
CA ALA A 221 9.84 -9.05 10.36
C ALA A 221 10.95 -8.15 9.76
N GLY A 222 11.86 -7.67 10.60
CA GLY A 222 13.10 -6.99 10.18
C GLY A 222 13.01 -5.46 10.04
N ARG A 223 11.96 -4.83 10.56
CA ARG A 223 11.75 -3.36 10.55
C ARG A 223 12.19 -2.71 11.87
N SER A 224 13.39 -3.06 12.36
CA SER A 224 13.87 -2.65 13.68
C SER A 224 14.00 -1.13 13.87
N ASP A 225 14.18 -0.38 12.78
CA ASP A 225 14.20 1.08 12.78
C ASP A 225 12.83 1.67 13.14
N LEU A 226 11.76 1.11 12.56
CA LEU A 226 10.39 1.51 12.87
C LEU A 226 9.98 1.07 14.29
N ASP A 227 10.33 -0.15 14.70
CA ASP A 227 10.04 -0.63 16.05
C ASP A 227 10.70 0.28 17.12
N ALA A 228 11.92 0.78 16.85
CA ALA A 228 12.58 1.73 17.74
C ALA A 228 11.84 3.07 17.83
N VAL A 229 11.29 3.58 16.72
CA VAL A 229 10.47 4.81 16.71
C VAL A 229 9.17 4.58 17.48
N TYR A 230 8.46 3.49 17.19
CA TYR A 230 7.21 3.13 17.83
C TYR A 230 7.39 2.98 19.34
N GLY A 231 8.41 2.24 19.78
CA GLY A 231 8.72 2.04 21.20
C GLY A 231 9.03 3.34 21.96
N ARG A 232 9.72 4.30 21.32
CA ARG A 232 9.95 5.62 21.95
C ARG A 232 8.67 6.42 22.13
N ILE A 233 7.80 6.44 21.11
CA ILE A 233 6.54 7.19 21.17
C ILE A 233 5.56 6.52 22.15
N THR A 234 5.45 5.19 22.15
CA THR A 234 4.59 4.48 23.11
C THR A 234 5.07 4.67 24.54
N GLY A 235 6.38 4.57 24.79
CA GLY A 235 6.94 4.80 26.12
C GLY A 235 6.72 6.24 26.61
N LEU A 236 6.77 7.22 25.71
CA LEU A 236 6.42 8.60 26.02
C LEU A 236 4.94 8.74 26.41
N ILE A 237 4.02 8.15 25.64
CA ILE A 237 2.58 8.16 25.94
C ILE A 237 2.32 7.53 27.31
N GLU A 238 2.87 6.34 27.56
CA GLU A 238 2.69 5.60 28.81
C GLU A 238 3.24 6.38 30.02
N SER A 239 4.32 7.14 29.85
CA SER A 239 4.89 7.98 30.92
C SER A 239 3.94 9.06 31.43
N THR A 240 2.95 9.47 30.63
CA THR A 240 1.89 10.42 31.04
C THR A 240 0.74 9.76 31.81
N GLY A 241 0.74 8.42 31.91
CA GLY A 241 -0.39 7.63 32.38
C GLY A 241 -1.53 7.53 31.37
N SER A 242 -1.27 7.85 30.10
CA SER A 242 -2.14 7.59 28.95
C SER A 242 -1.85 6.20 28.37
N SER A 243 -2.71 5.70 27.49
CA SER A 243 -2.54 4.37 26.88
C SER A 243 -2.83 4.37 25.39
N VAL A 244 -2.02 3.65 24.62
CA VAL A 244 -2.34 3.36 23.21
C VAL A 244 -3.39 2.26 23.17
N ARG A 245 -4.53 2.53 22.55
CA ARG A 245 -5.67 1.60 22.48
C ARG A 245 -5.87 1.01 21.08
N LEU A 246 -5.44 1.72 20.06
CA LEU A 246 -5.65 1.37 18.66
C LEU A 246 -4.44 1.76 17.81
N TRP A 247 -3.96 0.82 17.00
CA TRP A 247 -2.99 1.04 15.94
C TRP A 247 -3.70 0.94 14.60
N LEU A 248 -3.50 1.93 13.73
CA LEU A 248 -4.04 2.00 12.37
C LEU A 248 -2.90 2.07 11.38
N THR A 249 -2.96 1.24 10.33
CA THR A 249 -1.94 1.23 9.29
C THR A 249 -2.48 0.75 7.95
N GLY A 250 -1.66 0.93 6.92
CA GLY A 250 -1.84 0.40 5.57
C GLY A 250 -0.64 -0.47 5.19
N ASP A 251 -0.02 -0.19 4.04
CA ASP A 251 1.16 -0.87 3.45
C ASP A 251 0.85 -2.30 2.98
N GLU A 252 0.14 -3.08 3.79
CA GLU A 252 -0.50 -4.30 3.33
C GLU A 252 -1.89 -3.97 2.77
N HIS A 253 -2.05 -4.16 1.46
CA HIS A 253 -3.26 -3.80 0.73
C HIS A 253 -4.42 -4.80 0.92
N ASN A 254 -4.78 -5.04 2.17
CA ASN A 254 -5.91 -5.86 2.59
C ASN A 254 -6.48 -5.28 3.90
N TYR A 255 -7.50 -5.91 4.44
CA TYR A 255 -7.96 -5.67 5.79
C TYR A 255 -7.71 -6.88 6.68
N HIS A 256 -7.14 -6.62 7.85
CA HIS A 256 -7.06 -7.58 8.94
C HIS A 256 -6.90 -6.87 10.28
N ARG A 257 -7.26 -7.56 11.36
CA ARG A 257 -7.15 -7.06 12.73
C ARG A 257 -6.46 -8.09 13.61
N TYR A 258 -5.46 -7.65 14.36
CA TYR A 258 -4.90 -8.39 15.48
C TYR A 258 -5.36 -7.77 16.80
N VAL A 259 -5.48 -8.60 17.82
CA VAL A 259 -5.74 -8.19 19.20
C VAL A 259 -4.57 -8.62 20.07
N ARG A 260 -3.99 -7.66 20.79
CA ARG A 260 -2.96 -7.93 21.80
C ARG A 260 -3.60 -8.49 23.07
N ASP A 261 -2.84 -9.23 23.86
CA ASP A 261 -3.28 -9.86 25.11
C ASP A 261 -3.92 -8.89 26.13
N ASP A 262 -3.55 -7.61 26.12
CA ASP A 262 -4.14 -6.54 26.93
C ASP A 262 -5.37 -5.85 26.30
N GLY A 263 -5.85 -6.35 25.15
CA GLY A 263 -7.03 -5.85 24.45
C GLY A 263 -6.76 -4.71 23.46
N VAL A 264 -5.51 -4.28 23.27
CA VAL A 264 -5.16 -3.29 22.24
C VAL A 264 -5.45 -3.84 20.84
N GLN A 265 -6.07 -3.00 20.01
CA GLN A 265 -6.46 -3.32 18.65
C GLN A 265 -5.36 -2.89 17.68
N LEU A 266 -4.96 -3.75 16.75
CA LEU A 266 -4.03 -3.42 15.67
C LEU A 266 -4.71 -3.72 14.34
N VAL A 267 -5.09 -2.67 13.62
CA VAL A 267 -5.91 -2.75 12.40
C VAL A 267 -5.09 -2.30 11.21
N THR A 268 -4.99 -3.18 10.23
CA THR A 268 -4.49 -2.88 8.91
C THR A 268 -5.69 -2.69 7.97
N ALA A 269 -5.76 -1.56 7.28
CA ALA A 269 -6.81 -1.24 6.30
C ALA A 269 -6.22 -0.55 5.06
N GLY A 270 -5.39 -1.28 4.32
CA GLY A 270 -4.71 -0.80 3.10
C GLY A 270 -5.47 -1.03 1.79
N GLY A 271 -6.79 -1.27 1.84
CA GLY A 271 -7.60 -1.51 0.65
C GLY A 271 -8.06 -0.23 -0.07
N GLY A 272 -7.33 0.88 0.00
CA GLY A 272 -7.77 2.18 -0.55
C GLY A 272 -7.73 2.29 -2.08
N GLY A 273 -7.18 1.30 -2.77
CA GLY A 273 -7.24 1.20 -4.23
C GLY A 273 -5.95 0.73 -4.91
N ALA A 274 -4.93 0.39 -4.13
CA ALA A 274 -3.78 -0.37 -4.60
C ALA A 274 -4.12 -1.82 -4.98
N PHE A 275 -3.18 -2.51 -5.63
CA PHE A 275 -3.31 -3.94 -5.90
C PHE A 275 -3.42 -4.72 -4.58
N LEU A 276 -4.27 -5.73 -4.51
CA LEU A 276 -4.50 -6.55 -3.33
C LEU A 276 -3.22 -7.21 -2.80
N SER A 277 -2.98 -7.17 -1.48
CA SER A 277 -1.95 -7.98 -0.81
C SER A 277 -2.52 -9.32 -0.34
N ALA A 278 -1.67 -10.36 -0.36
CA ALA A 278 -2.06 -11.71 0.04
C ALA A 278 -2.48 -11.78 1.52
N THR A 279 -3.64 -12.42 1.80
CA THR A 279 -4.11 -12.65 3.18
C THR A 279 -3.87 -14.08 3.66
N HIS A 280 -3.73 -15.05 2.75
CA HIS A 280 -3.48 -16.47 3.06
C HIS A 280 -2.14 -16.74 3.77
N ARG A 281 -1.29 -15.72 3.93
CA ARG A 281 -0.02 -15.76 4.64
C ARG A 281 -0.06 -15.12 6.03
N LEU A 282 -1.18 -14.47 6.39
CA LEU A 282 -1.36 -13.94 7.73
C LEU A 282 -1.34 -15.09 8.74
N ARG A 283 -0.56 -14.91 9.81
CA ARG A 283 -0.41 -15.90 10.87
C ARG A 283 -1.52 -15.70 11.90
N ASP A 284 -1.99 -16.79 12.48
CA ASP A 284 -3.05 -16.69 13.49
C ASP A 284 -2.53 -16.07 14.79
N GLU A 285 -1.24 -16.25 15.09
CA GLU A 285 -0.56 -15.62 16.20
C GLU A 285 0.80 -15.05 15.78
N VAL A 286 1.13 -13.87 16.32
CA VAL A 286 2.42 -13.21 16.10
C VAL A 286 2.98 -12.68 17.41
N ALA A 287 4.26 -12.94 17.67
CA ALA A 287 4.98 -12.31 18.78
C ALA A 287 5.47 -10.93 18.35
N TRP A 288 5.14 -9.90 19.14
CA TRP A 288 5.54 -8.52 18.86
C TRP A 288 5.73 -7.74 20.16
N ASN A 289 6.88 -7.09 20.32
CA ASN A 289 7.25 -6.29 21.50
C ASN A 289 7.00 -6.99 22.86
N GLY A 290 7.29 -8.30 22.92
CA GLY A 290 7.12 -9.10 24.13
C GLY A 290 5.67 -9.53 24.42
N SER A 291 4.71 -9.17 23.57
CA SER A 291 3.32 -9.57 23.65
C SER A 291 2.97 -10.56 22.54
N THR A 292 1.84 -11.26 22.71
CA THR A 292 1.26 -12.11 21.66
C THR A 292 0.06 -11.41 21.04
N LEU A 293 0.05 -11.33 19.72
CA LEU A 293 -1.02 -10.77 18.91
C LEU A 293 -1.82 -11.91 18.29
N LYS A 294 -3.15 -11.88 18.43
CA LYS A 294 -4.06 -12.88 17.86
C LYS A 294 -4.86 -12.31 16.72
N LEU A 295 -4.75 -12.93 15.54
CA LEU A 295 -5.52 -12.58 14.36
C LEU A 295 -7.01 -12.84 14.63
N GLN A 296 -7.84 -11.92 14.18
CA GLN A 296 -9.29 -12.05 14.26
C GLN A 296 -9.82 -12.76 13.00
N ASP A 297 -10.91 -13.51 13.13
CA ASP A 297 -11.43 -14.38 12.06
C ASP A 297 -11.77 -13.61 10.78
N SER A 298 -12.20 -12.36 10.93
CA SER A 298 -12.60 -11.50 9.83
C SER A 298 -11.39 -10.86 9.14
N VAL A 299 -10.91 -11.54 8.10
CA VAL A 299 -9.86 -11.07 7.20
C VAL A 299 -10.47 -10.81 5.82
N TYR A 300 -10.07 -9.72 5.16
CA TYR A 300 -10.67 -9.31 3.91
C TYR A 300 -9.66 -8.93 2.82
N PRO A 301 -9.67 -9.64 1.67
CA PRO A 301 -10.46 -10.84 1.39
C PRO A 301 -10.05 -12.02 2.28
N SER A 302 -10.93 -13.01 2.45
CA SER A 302 -10.63 -14.18 3.28
C SER A 302 -9.38 -14.92 2.78
N LYS A 303 -8.68 -15.61 3.70
CA LYS A 303 -7.48 -16.41 3.36
C LYS A 303 -7.75 -17.36 2.19
N ASP A 304 -8.88 -18.06 2.21
CA ASP A 304 -9.28 -18.96 1.12
C ASP A 304 -9.50 -18.24 -0.22
N THR A 305 -10.07 -17.03 -0.19
CA THR A 305 -10.26 -16.23 -1.41
C THR A 305 -8.91 -15.78 -1.95
N SER A 306 -8.01 -15.32 -1.09
CA SER A 306 -6.64 -14.96 -1.48
C SER A 306 -5.88 -16.15 -2.07
N GLU A 307 -5.99 -17.35 -1.49
CA GLU A 307 -5.36 -18.56 -2.03
C GLU A 307 -5.93 -18.93 -3.41
N ARG A 308 -7.26 -18.83 -3.60
CA ARG A 308 -7.89 -19.07 -4.90
C ARG A 308 -7.42 -18.07 -5.97
N LEU A 309 -7.22 -16.80 -5.61
CA LEU A 309 -6.80 -15.76 -6.55
C LEU A 309 -5.42 -16.04 -7.17
N ARG A 310 -4.53 -16.75 -6.47
CA ARG A 310 -3.22 -17.18 -7.01
C ARG A 310 -3.34 -18.00 -8.29
N TRP A 311 -4.39 -18.80 -8.42
CA TRP A 311 -4.63 -19.60 -9.62
C TRP A 311 -5.00 -18.79 -10.86
N THR A 312 -5.24 -17.48 -10.69
CA THR A 312 -5.41 -16.56 -11.81
C THR A 312 -4.08 -16.06 -12.40
N ALA A 313 -2.92 -16.48 -11.85
CA ALA A 313 -1.58 -16.09 -12.31
C ALA A 313 -1.38 -16.14 -13.83
N PRO A 314 -1.86 -17.16 -14.58
CA PRO A 314 -1.72 -17.15 -16.05
C PRO A 314 -2.34 -15.93 -16.74
N ARG A 315 -3.32 -15.27 -16.12
CA ARG A 315 -3.92 -14.03 -16.64
C ARG A 315 -2.94 -12.84 -16.59
N MET A 316 -1.85 -12.91 -15.83
CA MET A 316 -0.86 -11.83 -15.73
C MET A 316 -0.24 -11.47 -17.08
N VAL A 317 -0.19 -12.44 -18.02
CA VAL A 317 0.34 -12.24 -19.39
C VAL A 317 -0.47 -11.19 -20.14
N PHE A 318 -1.79 -11.14 -19.92
CA PHE A 318 -2.67 -10.15 -20.54
C PHE A 318 -2.68 -8.82 -19.79
N ARG A 319 -2.41 -8.83 -18.48
CA ARG A 319 -2.36 -7.62 -17.64
C ARG A 319 -1.03 -6.86 -17.77
N ASN A 320 0.05 -7.56 -18.08
CA ASN A 320 1.39 -7.00 -18.26
C ASN A 320 1.83 -7.08 -19.72
N GLY A 321 1.24 -6.27 -20.60
CA GLY A 321 1.48 -6.33 -22.05
C GLY A 321 2.94 -6.14 -22.49
N ALA A 322 3.80 -5.55 -21.65
CA ALA A 322 5.24 -5.44 -21.92
C ALA A 322 6.04 -6.71 -21.58
N LEU A 323 5.49 -7.62 -20.78
CA LEU A 323 6.16 -8.84 -20.34
C LEU A 323 6.46 -9.80 -21.51
N PRO A 324 5.52 -10.10 -22.44
CA PRO A 324 5.84 -10.88 -23.64
C PRO A 324 7.01 -10.29 -24.45
N ALA A 325 7.02 -8.98 -24.67
CA ALA A 325 8.08 -8.31 -25.43
C ALA A 325 9.45 -8.38 -24.71
N LEU A 326 9.46 -8.18 -23.38
CA LEU A 326 10.67 -8.35 -22.57
C LEU A 326 11.21 -9.77 -22.69
N MET A 327 10.35 -10.77 -22.51
CA MET A 327 10.75 -12.18 -22.57
C MET A 327 11.21 -12.58 -23.98
N ALA A 328 10.59 -12.04 -25.02
CA ALA A 328 11.05 -12.20 -26.39
C ALA A 328 12.48 -11.66 -26.57
N GLY A 329 12.77 -10.46 -26.07
CA GLY A 329 14.10 -9.85 -26.12
C GLY A 329 15.15 -10.65 -25.34
N LEU A 330 14.83 -11.10 -24.13
CA LEU A 330 15.74 -11.92 -23.31
C LEU A 330 16.04 -13.26 -23.98
N TYR A 331 15.02 -13.93 -24.53
CA TYR A 331 15.23 -15.18 -25.27
C TYR A 331 16.02 -14.95 -26.56
N ALA A 332 15.74 -13.87 -27.31
CA ALA A 332 16.50 -13.53 -28.50
C ALA A 332 17.98 -13.31 -28.18
N ALA A 333 18.30 -12.65 -27.06
CA ALA A 333 19.68 -12.47 -26.59
C ALA A 333 20.35 -13.81 -26.26
N VAL A 334 19.62 -14.75 -25.65
CA VAL A 334 20.09 -16.14 -25.47
C VAL A 334 20.31 -16.84 -26.81
N GLY A 335 19.41 -16.65 -27.78
CA GLY A 335 19.57 -17.15 -29.15
C GLY A 335 20.84 -16.63 -29.82
N VAL A 336 21.14 -15.32 -29.69
CA VAL A 336 22.39 -14.72 -30.17
C VAL A 336 23.60 -15.37 -29.49
N LEU A 337 23.57 -15.51 -28.16
CA LEU A 337 24.65 -16.15 -27.41
C LEU A 337 24.91 -17.59 -27.88
N LEU A 338 23.84 -18.35 -28.15
CA LEU A 338 23.91 -19.72 -28.65
C LEU A 338 24.48 -19.83 -30.06
N THR A 339 24.28 -18.80 -30.90
CA THR A 339 24.94 -18.73 -32.22
C THR A 339 26.42 -18.35 -32.13
N ALA A 340 26.83 -17.65 -31.07
CA ALA A 340 28.19 -17.16 -30.88
C ALA A 340 29.08 -18.12 -30.08
N ILE A 341 28.52 -18.92 -29.17
CA ILE A 341 29.23 -19.86 -28.31
C ILE A 341 28.86 -21.30 -28.69
N PRO A 342 29.78 -22.08 -29.25
CA PRO A 342 29.48 -23.44 -29.67
C PRO A 342 29.34 -24.39 -28.47
N GLY A 343 28.45 -25.37 -28.63
CA GLY A 343 28.27 -26.47 -27.69
C GLY A 343 27.45 -26.14 -26.43
N VAL A 344 27.47 -27.06 -25.48
CA VAL A 344 26.59 -27.03 -24.28
C VAL A 344 26.89 -25.90 -23.29
N ALA A 345 28.00 -25.18 -23.45
CA ALA A 345 28.38 -24.08 -22.56
C ALA A 345 27.39 -22.92 -22.61
N ALA A 346 26.80 -22.65 -23.78
CA ALA A 346 25.87 -21.54 -23.99
C ALA A 346 24.52 -21.71 -23.26
N PRO A 347 23.78 -22.83 -23.40
CA PRO A 347 22.51 -23.01 -22.68
C PRO A 347 22.74 -23.12 -21.17
N VAL A 348 23.86 -23.69 -20.73
CA VAL A 348 24.25 -23.74 -19.31
C VAL A 348 24.49 -22.35 -18.75
N SER A 349 25.24 -21.49 -19.48
CA SER A 349 25.50 -20.11 -19.05
C SER A 349 24.21 -19.28 -18.95
N ALA A 350 23.30 -19.43 -19.92
CA ALA A 350 22.00 -18.78 -19.87
C ALA A 350 21.18 -19.23 -18.65
N ALA A 351 21.14 -20.54 -18.37
CA ALA A 351 20.45 -21.08 -17.19
C ALA A 351 21.06 -20.58 -15.87
N LEU A 352 22.39 -20.44 -15.79
CA LEU A 352 23.08 -19.88 -14.62
C LEU A 352 22.75 -18.40 -14.40
N VAL A 353 22.69 -17.60 -15.47
CA VAL A 353 22.26 -16.19 -15.37
C VAL A 353 20.82 -16.12 -14.89
N THR A 354 19.92 -16.93 -15.45
CA THR A 354 18.52 -17.02 -14.97
C THR A 354 18.46 -17.41 -13.49
N LEU A 355 19.24 -18.41 -13.06
CA LEU A 355 19.31 -18.81 -11.65
C LEU A 355 19.71 -17.65 -10.74
N VAL A 356 20.81 -16.96 -11.05
CA VAL A 356 21.31 -15.84 -10.24
C VAL A 356 20.31 -14.68 -10.22
N SER A 357 19.74 -14.34 -11.38
CA SER A 357 18.73 -13.28 -11.49
C SER A 357 17.47 -13.61 -10.69
N THR A 358 16.92 -14.82 -10.83
CA THR A 358 15.72 -15.24 -10.11
C THR A 358 15.98 -15.36 -8.62
N TRP A 359 17.13 -15.90 -8.20
CA TRP A 359 17.46 -15.99 -6.78
C TRP A 359 17.54 -14.60 -6.14
N SER A 360 18.19 -13.65 -6.83
CA SER A 360 18.21 -12.25 -6.42
C SER A 360 16.81 -11.64 -6.36
N PHE A 361 15.95 -11.96 -7.35
CA PHE A 361 14.56 -11.49 -7.43
C PHE A 361 13.66 -12.07 -6.33
N THR A 362 13.99 -13.23 -5.75
CA THR A 362 13.22 -13.73 -4.59
C THR A 362 13.34 -12.83 -3.36
N ARG A 363 14.34 -11.93 -3.34
CA ARG A 363 14.68 -11.03 -2.21
C ARG A 363 14.84 -11.77 -0.87
N SER A 364 14.93 -13.09 -0.91
CA SER A 364 15.05 -13.97 0.24
C SER A 364 16.34 -14.77 0.02
N TRP A 365 17.39 -14.42 0.77
CA TRP A 365 18.65 -15.18 0.80
C TRP A 365 18.46 -16.48 1.61
N THR A 366 17.36 -17.18 1.36
CA THR A 366 16.90 -18.36 2.09
C THR A 366 17.02 -19.60 1.20
N GLY A 367 17.08 -20.78 1.82
CA GLY A 367 17.08 -22.05 1.07
C GLY A 367 15.82 -22.26 0.22
N ARG A 368 14.66 -21.72 0.66
CA ARG A 368 13.41 -21.77 -0.10
C ARG A 368 13.49 -20.91 -1.37
N GLY A 369 13.99 -19.68 -1.24
CA GLY A 369 14.22 -18.79 -2.37
C GLY A 369 15.18 -19.39 -3.40
N LEU A 370 16.27 -20.02 -2.95
CA LEU A 370 17.19 -20.74 -3.83
C LEU A 370 16.50 -21.90 -4.56
N ALA A 371 15.71 -22.72 -3.87
CA ALA A 371 14.99 -23.83 -4.48
C ALA A 371 14.02 -23.36 -5.59
N VAL A 372 13.27 -22.28 -5.34
CA VAL A 372 12.38 -21.66 -6.34
C VAL A 372 13.18 -21.19 -7.55
N ALA A 373 14.31 -20.51 -7.32
CA ALA A 373 15.18 -20.04 -8.39
C ALA A 373 15.77 -21.18 -9.23
N ILE A 374 16.16 -22.31 -8.60
CA ILE A 374 16.62 -23.52 -9.30
C ILE A 374 15.51 -24.08 -10.18
N ILE A 375 14.31 -24.29 -9.64
CA ILE A 375 13.17 -24.84 -10.40
C ILE A 375 12.86 -23.95 -11.61
N HIS A 376 12.81 -22.63 -11.40
CA HIS A 376 12.52 -21.66 -12.44
C HIS A 376 13.62 -21.62 -13.51
N ALA A 377 14.90 -21.60 -13.10
CA ALA A 377 16.03 -21.62 -14.02
C ALA A 377 16.11 -22.92 -14.82
N LEU A 378 15.80 -24.07 -14.22
CA LEU A 378 15.72 -25.35 -14.94
C LEU A 378 14.62 -25.33 -16.00
N ALA A 379 13.44 -24.77 -15.70
CA ALA A 379 12.35 -24.67 -16.67
C ALA A 379 12.73 -23.82 -17.90
N HIS A 380 13.39 -22.68 -17.67
CA HIS A 380 13.96 -21.86 -18.75
C HIS A 380 15.07 -22.61 -19.49
N GLY A 381 15.99 -23.26 -18.77
CA GLY A 381 17.11 -24.02 -19.33
C GLY A 381 16.68 -25.17 -20.24
N VAL A 382 15.65 -25.93 -19.85
CA VAL A 382 15.05 -26.99 -20.68
C VAL A 382 14.46 -26.40 -21.96
N THR A 383 13.79 -25.25 -21.87
CA THR A 383 13.25 -24.55 -23.05
C THR A 383 14.37 -24.11 -23.99
N PHE A 384 15.44 -23.52 -23.46
CA PHE A 384 16.60 -23.10 -24.24
C PHE A 384 17.30 -24.30 -24.90
N ALA A 385 17.52 -25.39 -24.17
CA ALA A 385 18.14 -26.60 -24.69
C ALA A 385 17.28 -27.25 -25.79
N GLY A 386 15.96 -27.29 -25.61
CA GLY A 386 15.02 -27.79 -26.62
C GLY A 386 15.09 -27.00 -27.92
N LEU A 387 15.03 -25.66 -27.84
CA LEU A 387 15.16 -24.79 -29.01
C LEU A 387 16.52 -24.92 -29.69
N TRP A 388 17.59 -25.04 -28.90
CA TRP A 388 18.94 -25.24 -29.42
C TRP A 388 19.09 -26.58 -30.16
N MET A 389 18.53 -27.67 -29.62
CA MET A 389 18.55 -29.00 -30.27
C MET A 389 17.74 -29.07 -31.56
N ILE A 390 16.67 -28.27 -31.69
CA ILE A 390 15.88 -28.20 -32.93
C ILE A 390 16.72 -27.63 -34.08
N GLY A 391 17.73 -26.78 -33.79
CA GLY A 391 18.73 -26.33 -34.76
C GLY A 391 18.10 -25.63 -35.98
N VAL A 392 17.69 -24.37 -35.81
CA VAL A 392 17.06 -23.60 -36.89
C VAL A 392 18.12 -22.81 -37.68
N GLU A 393 18.27 -23.10 -38.97
CA GLU A 393 19.11 -22.33 -39.88
C GLU A 393 18.25 -21.47 -40.83
N PRO A 394 18.69 -20.25 -41.19
CA PRO A 394 19.93 -19.57 -40.77
C PRO A 394 19.87 -19.08 -39.31
N ALA A 395 21.01 -18.67 -38.73
CA ALA A 395 21.11 -18.07 -37.38
C ALA A 395 20.01 -17.04 -37.05
N LEU A 396 19.60 -16.21 -38.02
CA LEU A 396 18.51 -15.24 -37.86
C LEU A 396 17.15 -15.92 -37.57
N ALA A 397 16.87 -17.06 -38.21
CA ALA A 397 15.67 -17.84 -37.96
C ALA A 397 15.71 -18.51 -36.57
N SER A 398 16.89 -18.92 -36.08
CA SER A 398 17.06 -19.37 -34.69
C SER A 398 16.75 -18.26 -33.70
N ILE A 399 17.32 -17.06 -33.87
CA ILE A 399 17.06 -15.91 -32.98
C ILE A 399 15.56 -15.56 -32.98
N ALA A 400 14.91 -15.58 -34.14
CA ALA A 400 13.48 -15.35 -34.25
C ALA A 400 12.65 -16.45 -33.55
N ALA A 401 13.05 -17.71 -33.64
CA ALA A 401 12.39 -18.82 -32.94
C ALA A 401 12.51 -18.70 -31.42
N PHE A 402 13.69 -18.30 -30.93
CA PHE A 402 13.89 -17.97 -29.52
C PHE A 402 13.00 -16.80 -29.10
N ALA A 403 12.97 -15.71 -29.86
CA ALA A 403 12.15 -14.55 -29.56
C ALA A 403 10.64 -14.90 -29.50
N ALA A 404 10.15 -15.63 -30.49
CA ALA A 404 8.75 -16.07 -30.55
C ALA A 404 8.38 -16.99 -29.38
N THR A 405 9.27 -17.94 -29.05
CA THR A 405 9.08 -18.82 -27.89
C THR A 405 9.12 -18.04 -26.59
N GLY A 406 10.05 -17.09 -26.46
CA GLY A 406 10.14 -16.20 -25.30
C GLY A 406 8.88 -15.37 -25.11
N ALA A 407 8.27 -14.87 -26.19
CA ALA A 407 7.03 -14.10 -26.13
C ALA A 407 5.85 -14.90 -25.56
N ILE A 408 5.79 -16.21 -25.83
CA ILE A 408 4.66 -17.07 -25.48
C ILE A 408 4.93 -17.87 -24.20
N VAL A 409 6.03 -18.62 -24.18
CA VAL A 409 6.39 -19.53 -23.08
C VAL A 409 7.01 -18.77 -21.91
N GLY A 410 7.81 -17.73 -22.18
CA GLY A 410 8.50 -16.97 -21.14
C GLY A 410 7.57 -16.42 -20.05
N PRO A 411 6.50 -15.66 -20.39
CA PRO A 411 5.55 -15.16 -19.40
C PRO A 411 4.84 -16.27 -18.61
N LEU A 412 4.58 -17.43 -19.22
CA LEU A 412 3.98 -18.57 -18.54
C LEU A 412 4.95 -19.20 -17.52
N LEU A 413 6.25 -19.27 -17.84
CA LEU A 413 7.28 -19.72 -16.90
C LEU A 413 7.47 -18.74 -15.75
N VAL A 414 7.44 -17.42 -16.00
CA VAL A 414 7.45 -16.39 -14.95
C VAL A 414 6.24 -16.53 -14.04
N SER A 415 5.04 -16.67 -14.62
CA SER A 415 3.81 -16.91 -13.88
C SER A 415 3.89 -18.16 -13.00
N GLY A 416 4.31 -19.30 -13.57
CA GLY A 416 4.49 -20.54 -12.83
C GLY A 416 5.56 -20.43 -11.74
N GLY A 417 6.66 -19.73 -12.00
CA GLY A 417 7.70 -19.45 -11.01
C GLY A 417 7.18 -18.66 -9.81
N LEU A 418 6.39 -17.60 -10.06
CA LEU A 418 5.74 -16.82 -9.01
C LEU A 418 4.72 -17.65 -8.22
N MET A 419 3.97 -18.54 -8.88
CA MET A 419 3.05 -19.46 -8.18
C MET A 419 3.78 -20.45 -7.27
N VAL A 420 4.89 -21.02 -7.75
CA VAL A 420 5.74 -21.95 -6.98
C VAL A 420 6.40 -21.23 -5.80
N GLY A 421 6.94 -20.03 -6.04
CA GLY A 421 7.45 -19.16 -4.99
C GLY A 421 6.39 -18.90 -3.93
N SER A 422 5.22 -18.42 -4.38
CA SER A 422 4.12 -18.10 -3.51
C SER A 422 3.69 -19.31 -2.71
N ALA A 423 3.71 -20.55 -3.25
CA ALA A 423 3.35 -21.76 -2.52
C ALA A 423 4.25 -22.04 -1.31
N VAL A 424 5.53 -21.65 -1.39
CA VAL A 424 6.51 -21.83 -0.30
C VAL A 424 6.74 -20.57 0.55
N GLY A 425 5.90 -19.55 0.37
CA GLY A 425 5.92 -18.29 1.13
C GLY A 425 7.01 -17.33 0.67
N VAL A 426 7.29 -17.29 -0.63
CA VAL A 426 8.25 -16.39 -1.28
C VAL A 426 7.53 -15.68 -2.43
N ASN A 427 7.83 -14.42 -2.68
CA ASN A 427 7.26 -13.68 -3.82
C ASN A 427 5.73 -13.51 -3.86
N ASP A 428 5.03 -13.54 -2.72
CA ASP A 428 3.58 -13.26 -2.68
C ASP A 428 3.27 -11.84 -3.17
N THR A 429 4.05 -10.83 -2.74
CA THR A 429 3.91 -9.45 -3.20
C THR A 429 4.14 -9.31 -4.70
N GLU A 430 5.17 -9.95 -5.24
CA GLU A 430 5.44 -9.91 -6.69
C GLU A 430 4.34 -10.63 -7.49
N LEU A 431 3.81 -11.74 -6.99
CA LEU A 431 2.68 -12.42 -7.63
C LEU A 431 1.43 -11.53 -7.65
N PHE A 432 1.05 -10.96 -6.51
CA PHE A 432 -0.19 -10.19 -6.40
C PHE A 432 -0.10 -8.82 -7.10
N SER A 433 1.07 -8.16 -7.07
CA SER A 433 1.30 -6.95 -7.86
C SER A 433 1.28 -7.21 -9.37
N ALA A 434 1.81 -8.36 -9.82
CA ALA A 434 1.72 -8.80 -11.21
C ALA A 434 0.27 -9.10 -11.63
N LEU A 435 -0.52 -9.62 -10.70
CA LEU A 435 -1.94 -9.86 -10.91
C LEU A 435 -2.73 -8.56 -11.01
N GLN A 436 -2.32 -7.45 -10.40
CA GLN A 436 -3.05 -6.17 -10.43
C GLN A 436 -4.54 -6.33 -10.04
N ILE A 437 -4.80 -7.09 -8.98
CA ILE A 437 -6.17 -7.23 -8.46
C ILE A 437 -6.48 -5.96 -7.70
N ASP A 438 -7.21 -5.05 -8.30
CA ASP A 438 -7.64 -3.77 -7.72
C ASP A 438 -9.08 -3.87 -7.17
N SER A 439 -9.50 -5.08 -6.77
CA SER A 439 -10.80 -5.39 -6.15
C SER A 439 -10.58 -5.72 -4.67
N TYR A 440 -11.65 -5.86 -3.89
CA TYR A 440 -11.58 -6.00 -2.42
C TYR A 440 -11.04 -4.75 -1.70
N GLY A 441 -11.60 -3.60 -2.05
CA GLY A 441 -11.23 -2.33 -1.40
C GLY A 441 -11.87 -2.21 -0.02
N CYS A 442 -11.21 -1.49 0.88
CA CYS A 442 -11.69 -1.29 2.24
C CYS A 442 -11.23 0.04 2.84
N PHE A 443 -11.98 0.50 3.84
CA PHE A 443 -11.61 1.60 4.72
C PHE A 443 -12.35 1.44 6.06
N LEU A 444 -12.02 2.26 7.05
CA LEU A 444 -12.75 2.31 8.31
C LEU A 444 -13.57 3.58 8.39
N ARG A 445 -14.83 3.46 8.78
CA ARG A 445 -15.59 4.59 9.31
C ARG A 445 -15.58 4.50 10.83
N CYS A 446 -15.20 5.56 11.51
CA CYS A 446 -15.00 5.58 12.95
C CYS A 446 -15.97 6.57 13.60
N GLN A 447 -16.52 6.19 14.76
CA GLN A 447 -17.44 7.01 15.52
C GLN A 447 -16.94 7.16 16.96
N ILE A 448 -16.82 8.39 17.45
CA ILE A 448 -16.79 8.67 18.89
C ILE A 448 -18.23 8.87 19.35
N ARG A 449 -18.76 7.92 20.12
CA ARG A 449 -20.12 7.97 20.66
C ARG A 449 -20.20 8.85 21.88
N ASP A 450 -21.43 9.18 22.30
CA ASP A 450 -21.65 10.10 23.42
C ASP A 450 -21.06 9.63 24.75
N ASP A 451 -21.05 8.33 24.97
CA ASP A 451 -20.42 7.64 26.11
C ASP A 451 -18.87 7.56 26.02
N ALA A 452 -18.27 8.29 25.08
CA ALA A 452 -16.84 8.30 24.78
C ALA A 452 -16.28 6.96 24.27
N SER A 453 -17.12 5.99 23.92
CA SER A 453 -16.64 4.80 23.21
C SER A 453 -16.27 5.13 21.76
N LEU A 454 -15.17 4.54 21.29
CA LEU A 454 -14.76 4.55 19.89
C LEU A 454 -15.32 3.30 19.22
N VAL A 455 -16.06 3.48 18.13
CA VAL A 455 -16.59 2.36 17.32
C VAL A 455 -15.99 2.41 15.92
N LEU A 456 -15.40 1.30 15.51
CA LEU A 456 -14.87 1.11 14.16
C LEU A 456 -15.88 0.32 13.35
N TYR A 457 -16.24 0.82 12.17
CA TYR A 457 -17.03 0.14 11.15
C TYR A 457 -16.10 -0.23 9.98
N PRO A 458 -15.59 -1.46 9.91
CA PRO A 458 -14.74 -1.90 8.81
C PRO A 458 -15.59 -2.13 7.57
N ILE A 459 -15.42 -1.31 6.53
CA ILE A 459 -16.26 -1.33 5.33
C ILE A 459 -15.47 -1.94 4.18
N GLY A 460 -16.08 -2.93 3.51
CA GLY A 460 -15.52 -3.63 2.36
C GLY A 460 -16.35 -3.40 1.10
N ILE A 461 -15.66 -3.36 -0.03
CA ILE A 461 -16.21 -3.23 -1.39
C ILE A 461 -15.59 -4.33 -2.26
N ASP A 462 -16.36 -5.35 -2.61
CA ASP A 462 -15.83 -6.52 -3.32
C ASP A 462 -15.42 -6.19 -4.76
N ALA A 463 -16.19 -5.33 -5.44
CA ALA A 463 -15.95 -4.94 -6.84
C ALA A 463 -15.87 -3.42 -7.01
N MET A 464 -14.74 -2.93 -7.55
CA MET A 464 -14.58 -1.50 -7.85
C MET A 464 -15.40 -1.07 -9.06
N VAL A 465 -15.85 0.18 -9.03
CA VAL A 465 -16.65 0.79 -10.10
C VAL A 465 -15.79 0.97 -11.34
N ARG A 466 -16.26 0.43 -12.47
CA ARG A 466 -15.62 0.60 -13.80
C ARG A 466 -16.30 1.61 -14.70
N ASN A 467 -17.58 1.87 -14.45
CA ASN A 467 -18.39 2.75 -15.26
C ASN A 467 -18.77 4.00 -14.48
N TRP A 468 -18.20 5.14 -14.90
CA TRP A 468 -18.32 6.44 -14.24
C TRP A 468 -18.98 7.44 -15.17
N ASP A 469 -20.06 8.07 -14.71
CA ASP A 469 -20.68 9.22 -15.33
C ASP A 469 -19.84 10.48 -15.08
N THR A 470 -19.26 11.00 -16.14
CA THR A 470 -18.46 12.24 -16.13
C THR A 470 -19.15 13.42 -16.79
N ALA A 471 -20.44 13.31 -17.14
CA ALA A 471 -21.17 14.45 -17.69
C ALA A 471 -21.47 15.52 -16.62
N ARG A 472 -21.42 15.13 -15.34
CA ARG A 472 -21.66 16.00 -14.19
C ARG A 472 -20.36 16.58 -13.65
N ARG A 473 -20.48 17.67 -12.88
CA ARG A 473 -19.35 18.29 -12.16
C ARG A 473 -18.72 17.33 -11.14
N ARG A 474 -19.57 16.61 -10.40
CA ARG A 474 -19.20 15.48 -9.53
C ARG A 474 -19.37 14.19 -10.33
N ILE A 475 -18.35 13.33 -10.36
CA ILE A 475 -18.47 12.03 -11.02
C ILE A 475 -19.33 11.08 -10.18
N GLU A 476 -20.15 10.27 -10.83
CA GLU A 476 -21.02 9.31 -10.15
C GLU A 476 -20.89 7.91 -10.78
N PRO A 477 -20.94 6.84 -9.96
CA PRO A 477 -20.84 5.47 -10.43
C PRO A 477 -22.14 5.00 -11.09
N ARG A 478 -22.04 4.04 -12.04
CA ARG A 478 -23.20 3.41 -12.70
C ARG A 478 -23.02 1.88 -12.84
N PRO A 479 -23.63 1.05 -11.98
CA PRO A 479 -24.37 1.39 -10.76
C PRO A 479 -23.44 1.82 -9.62
N ALA A 480 -24.02 2.26 -8.49
CA ALA A 480 -23.29 2.43 -7.25
C ALA A 480 -22.68 1.08 -6.78
N PRO A 481 -21.50 1.09 -6.15
CA PRO A 481 -20.90 -0.11 -5.60
C PRO A 481 -21.70 -0.62 -4.41
N GLU A 482 -21.66 -1.93 -4.18
CA GLU A 482 -22.17 -2.55 -2.96
C GLU A 482 -21.12 -2.44 -1.85
N LEU A 483 -21.53 -1.92 -0.68
CA LEU A 483 -20.69 -1.82 0.51
C LEU A 483 -21.27 -2.70 1.60
N ARG A 484 -20.39 -3.37 2.36
CA ARG A 484 -20.78 -4.20 3.50
C ARG A 484 -19.79 -4.05 4.63
N LEU A 485 -20.23 -4.40 5.84
CA LEU A 485 -19.31 -4.60 6.94
C LEU A 485 -18.45 -5.84 6.66
N ILE A 486 -17.15 -5.71 6.90
CA ILE A 486 -16.21 -6.83 6.85
C ILE A 486 -16.37 -7.69 8.11
N GLU A 487 -16.59 -7.04 9.24
CA GLU A 487 -16.92 -7.64 10.53
C GLU A 487 -17.87 -6.76 11.33
N ASP A 488 -18.42 -7.31 12.41
CA ASP A 488 -19.25 -6.55 13.33
C ASP A 488 -18.49 -5.32 13.86
N PRO A 489 -19.18 -4.21 14.15
CA PRO A 489 -18.52 -2.99 14.61
C PRO A 489 -17.66 -3.24 15.86
N VAL A 490 -16.39 -2.83 15.80
CA VAL A 490 -15.43 -3.03 16.89
C VAL A 490 -15.56 -1.88 17.88
N VAL A 491 -15.94 -2.18 19.12
CA VAL A 491 -16.16 -1.17 20.16
C VAL A 491 -14.98 -1.14 21.13
N LEU A 492 -14.36 0.02 21.28
CA LEU A 492 -13.34 0.31 22.27
C LEU A 492 -13.95 1.26 23.31
N CYS A 493 -14.20 0.74 24.52
CA CYS A 493 -14.71 1.57 25.62
C CYS A 493 -13.68 2.61 26.05
N ALA A 494 -14.16 3.80 26.41
CA ALA A 494 -13.33 4.77 27.11
C ALA A 494 -12.77 4.14 28.41
N PRO A 495 -11.53 4.49 28.80
CA PRO A 495 -11.02 4.12 30.11
C PRO A 495 -11.89 4.77 31.20
N THR A 496 -12.16 4.00 32.25
CA THR A 496 -12.88 4.44 33.46
C THR A 496 -12.02 5.29 34.37
#